data_AF-A0A2D7BT96-F1
#
_entry.id   AF-A0A2D7BT96-F1
#
_cell.length_a   1.000
_cell.length_b   1.000
_cell.length_c   1.000
_cell.angle_alpha   90.00
_cell.angle_beta   90.00
_cell.angle_gamma   90.00
#
_symmetry.space_group_name_H-M   'P 1'
#
loop_
_entity.id
_entity.type
_entity.pdbx_description
1 polymer ?
#
loop_
_entity_poly.entity_id
_entity_poly.type
_entity_poly.pdbx_seq_one_letter_code
_entity_poly.pdbx_strand_id
1 'polypeptide(L)' 'MNLDDLSLRDLQKECARALNSMQATNNNIHQFNKKAHHNSQLWYKAVIEWYIKEYGDLPSKAGPGKEIKLIYDV' A
#
# COMPACT_ATOMS: atom_id res chain seq x y z
N MET A 1 12.94 6.37 1.79
CA MET A 1 12.43 5.49 2.87
C MET A 1 12.61 4.05 2.43
N ASN A 2 13.09 3.17 3.31
CA ASN A 2 13.25 1.76 3.00
C ASN A 2 12.04 0.97 3.52
N LEU A 3 11.36 0.23 2.65
CA LEU A 3 10.20 -0.59 3.03
C LEU A 3 10.59 -1.91 3.71
N ASP A 4 11.88 -2.28 3.66
CA ASP A 4 12.40 -3.45 4.35
C ASP A 4 12.51 -3.24 5.87
N ASP A 5 12.50 -1.99 6.32
CA ASP A 5 12.55 -1.65 7.75
C ASP A 5 11.16 -1.78 8.42
N LEU A 6 10.10 -1.96 7.63
CA LEU A 6 8.73 -2.08 8.11
C LEU A 6 8.42 -3.53 8.51
N SER A 7 7.69 -3.70 9.62
CA SER A 7 7.17 -5.01 9.97
C SER A 7 6.14 -5.49 8.95
N LEU A 8 5.89 -6.80 8.89
CA LEU A 8 4.81 -7.35 8.07
C LEU A 8 3.46 -6.67 8.37
N ARG A 9 3.21 -6.36 9.65
CA ARG A 9 1.97 -5.69 10.07
C ARG A 9 1.89 -4.27 9.52
N ASP A 10 2.99 -3.53 9.54
CA ASP A 10 3.03 -2.17 8.99
C ASP A 10 2.81 -2.21 7.48
N LEU A 11 3.47 -3.13 6.76
CA LEU A 11 3.24 -3.33 5.32
C LEU A 11 1.77 -3.62 5.01
N GLN A 12 1.10 -4.46 5.81
CA GLN A 12 -0.32 -4.74 5.64
C GLN A 12 -1.20 -3.51 5.88
N LYS A 13 -0.94 -2.74 6.94
CA LYS A 13 -1.71 -1.54 7.28
C LYS A 13 -1.55 -0.44 6.23
N GLU A 14 -0.31 -0.17 5.81
CA GLU A 14 -0.02 0.83 4.77
C GLU A 14 -0.60 0.38 3.43
N CYS A 15 -0.47 -0.90 3.06
CA CYS A 15 -1.08 -1.43 1.84
C CYS A 15 -2.61 -1.29 1.86
N ALA A 16 -3.27 -1.58 2.99
CA ALA A 16 -4.72 -1.44 3.11
C ALA A 16 -5.17 0.02 2.90
N ARG A 17 -4.46 0.99 3.46
CA ARG A 17 -4.70 2.42 3.24
C ARG A 17 -4.48 2.81 1.77
N ALA A 18 -3.38 2.35 1.17
CA ALA A 18 -3.07 2.62 -0.23
C ALA A 18 -4.10 2.02 -1.20
N LEU A 19 -4.62 0.83 -0.93
CA LEU A 19 -5.65 0.22 -1.77
C LEU A 19 -6.95 1.01 -1.74
N ASN A 20 -7.27 1.64 -0.60
CA ASN A 20 -8.49 2.41 -0.43
C ASN A 20 -8.40 3.81 -1.06
N SER A 21 -7.21 4.28 -1.43
CA SER A 21 -7.03 5.55 -2.16
C SER A 21 -7.19 5.43 -3.68
N MET A 22 -7.38 4.22 -4.20
CA MET A 22 -7.58 3.98 -5.62
C MET A 22 -8.90 3.26 -5.88
N GLN A 23 -9.43 3.44 -7.09
CA GLN A 23 -10.54 2.62 -7.54
C GLN A 23 -10.07 1.17 -7.71
N ALA A 24 -10.77 0.21 -7.08
CA ALA A 24 -10.47 -1.22 -7.15
C ALA A 24 -10.87 -1.84 -8.51
N THR A 25 -10.19 -1.42 -9.58
CA THR A 25 -10.37 -1.96 -10.93
C THR A 25 -9.32 -3.03 -11.23
N ASN A 26 -9.64 -3.97 -12.12
CA ASN A 26 -8.68 -4.99 -12.56
C ASN A 26 -7.37 -4.38 -13.10
N ASN A 27 -7.47 -3.27 -13.83
CA ASN A 27 -6.29 -2.58 -14.38
C ASN A 27 -5.38 -2.03 -13.26
N ASN A 28 -5.97 -1.42 -12.24
CA ASN A 28 -5.23 -0.85 -11.12
C ASN A 28 -4.56 -1.91 -10.24
N ILE A 29 -5.18 -3.09 -10.10
CA ILE A 29 -4.64 -4.17 -9.26
C ILE A 29 -3.63 -5.05 -10.00
N HIS A 30 -3.87 -5.34 -11.28
CA HIS A 30 -3.03 -6.29 -12.04
C HIS A 30 -1.57 -5.85 -12.15
N GLN A 31 -1.27 -4.55 -12.17
CA GLN A 31 0.09 -4.03 -12.25
C GLN A 31 0.99 -4.50 -11.08
N PHE A 32 0.43 -4.71 -9.89
CA PHE A 32 1.19 -5.12 -8.71
C PHE A 32 1.60 -6.59 -8.77
N ASN A 33 0.81 -7.43 -9.43
CA ASN A 33 1.09 -8.87 -9.57
C ASN A 33 2.38 -9.12 -10.35
N LYS A 34 2.75 -8.22 -11.28
CA LYS A 34 3.98 -8.33 -12.07
C LYS A 34 5.25 -8.27 -11.22
N LYS A 35 5.19 -7.58 -10.07
CA LYS A 35 6.32 -7.45 -9.14
C LYS A 35 6.33 -8.52 -8.04
N ALA A 36 5.26 -9.30 -7.94
CA ALA A 36 4.92 -9.97 -6.69
C ALA A 36 5.00 -11.49 -6.72
N HIS A 37 5.55 -12.13 -7.76
CA HIS A 37 5.81 -13.59 -7.93
C HIS A 37 5.41 -14.52 -6.75
N HIS A 38 4.11 -14.62 -6.43
CA HIS A 38 3.55 -15.37 -5.29
C HIS A 38 4.04 -14.99 -3.88
N ASN A 39 4.65 -13.82 -3.69
CA ASN A 39 5.09 -13.27 -2.42
C ASN A 39 4.24 -12.05 -2.02
N SER A 40 3.43 -12.20 -0.97
CA SER A 40 2.55 -11.15 -0.46
C SER A 40 3.31 -9.93 0.05
N GLN A 41 4.52 -10.09 0.60
CA GLN A 41 5.32 -8.96 1.07
C GLN A 41 5.80 -8.09 -0.10
N LEU A 42 6.24 -8.71 -1.20
CA LEU A 42 6.57 -7.99 -2.43
C LEU A 42 5.34 -7.28 -3.00
N TRP A 43 4.17 -7.92 -2.90
CA TRP A 43 2.92 -7.33 -3.31
C TRP A 43 2.57 -6.08 -2.47
N TYR A 44 2.64 -6.16 -1.14
CA TYR A 44 2.40 -5.00 -0.27
C TYR A 44 3.36 -3.86 -0.58
N LYS A 45 4.66 -4.16 -0.75
CA LYS A 45 5.67 -3.17 -1.12
C LYS A 45 5.37 -2.51 -2.46
N ALA A 46 4.97 -3.29 -3.47
CA ALA A 46 4.62 -2.75 -4.79
C ALA A 46 3.45 -1.75 -4.73
N VAL A 47 2.42 -2.03 -3.90
CA VAL A 47 1.29 -1.11 -3.70
C VAL A 47 1.74 0.16 -2.97
N ILE A 48 2.54 0.03 -1.90
CA ILE A 48 3.02 1.16 -1.12
C ILE A 48 3.96 2.04 -1.95
N GLU A 49 4.86 1.45 -2.76
CA GLU A 49 5.72 2.16 -3.70
C GLU A 49 4.92 3.00 -4.70
N TRP A 50 3.85 2.42 -5.26
CA TRP A 50 2.96 3.15 -6.15
C TRP A 50 2.33 4.34 -5.44
N TYR A 51 1.82 4.14 -4.22
CA TYR A 51 1.24 5.22 -3.44
C TYR A 51 2.26 6.33 -3.13
N ILE A 52 3.47 5.98 -2.66
CA ILE A 52 4.52 6.96 -2.38
C ILE A 52 4.88 7.74 -3.63
N LYS A 53 4.93 7.09 -4.80
CA LYS A 53 5.23 7.76 -6.06
C LYS A 53 4.17 8.81 -6.43
N GLU A 54 2.89 8.51 -6.19
CA GLU A 54 1.79 9.43 -6.50
C GLU A 54 1.62 10.54 -5.47
N TYR A 55 1.82 10.24 -4.17
CA TYR A 55 1.44 11.14 -3.07
C TYR A 55 2.61 11.63 -2.21
N GLY A 56 3.84 11.17 -2.46
CA GLY A 56 5.08 11.71 -1.88
C GLY A 56 5.56 11.08 -0.57
N ASP A 57 4.70 10.36 0.18
CA ASP A 57 5.07 9.67 1.42
C ASP A 57 4.15 8.46 1.68
N LEU A 58 4.34 7.77 2.79
CA LEU A 58 3.52 6.66 3.22
C LEU A 58 2.02 7.03 3.28
N PRO A 59 1.13 6.06 3.01
CA PRO A 59 -0.31 6.22 3.18
C PRO A 59 -0.73 6.79 4.52
N SER A 60 -0.11 6.39 5.64
CA SER A 60 -0.41 6.97 6.96
C SER A 60 0.06 8.42 7.16
N LYS A 61 0.90 8.96 6.28
CA LYS A 61 1.53 10.28 6.45
C LYS A 61 1.02 11.32 5.47
N ALA A 62 0.78 10.96 4.22
CA ALA A 62 0.44 11.89 3.15
C ALA A 62 -0.68 11.36 2.25
N GLY A 63 -1.35 12.27 1.54
CA GLY A 63 -2.39 11.96 0.56
C GLY A 63 -3.70 11.43 1.18
N PRO A 64 -4.61 10.89 0.34
CA PRO A 64 -5.92 10.39 0.77
C PRO A 64 -5.86 9.23 1.78
N GLY A 65 -4.79 8.44 1.76
CA GLY A 65 -4.50 7.34 2.69
C GLY A 65 -4.47 7.77 4.16
N LYS A 66 -4.14 9.03 4.43
CA LYS A 66 -3.99 9.55 5.79
C LYS A 66 -5.34 9.59 6.53
N GLU A 67 -6.41 9.88 5.79
CA GLU A 67 -7.76 10.02 6.34
C GLU A 67 -8.47 8.65 6.49
N ILE A 68 -7.83 7.56 6.03
CA ILE A 68 -8.42 6.22 6.04
C ILE A 68 -8.19 5.56 7.40
N LYS A 69 -9.31 5.26 8.08
CA LYS A 69 -9.35 4.52 9.34
C LYS A 69 -9.50 3.03 9.05
N LEU A 70 -8.59 2.23 9.59
CA LEU A 70 -8.69 0.78 9.53
C LEU A 70 -9.67 0.31 10.61
N ILE A 71 -10.53 -0.66 10.30
CA ILE A 71 -11.45 -1.27 11.28
C ILE A 71 -10.66 -1.92 12.43
N TYR A 72 -9.43 -2.37 12.17
CA TYR A 72 -8.51 -2.89 13.18
C TYR A 72 -8.14 -1.86 14.27
N ASP A 73 -8.22 -0.57 13.98
CA ASP A 73 -7.86 0.51 14.91
C ASP A 73 -9.09 0.95 15.76
N VAL A 74 -10.25 0.29 15.64
CA VAL A 74 -11.52 0.58 16.34
C VAL A 74 -11.73 -0.36 17.53
#